data_AF-A0A1Q4W9R3-F1
#
_entry.id   AF-A0A1Q4W9R3-F1
#
_cell.length_a   1.000
_cell.length_b   1.000
_cell.length_c   1.000
_cell.angle_alpha   90.00
_cell.angle_beta   90.00
_cell.angle_gamma   90.00
#
_symmetry.space_group_name_H-M   'P 1'
#
loop_
_entity.id
_entity.type
_entity.pdbx_description
1 polymer ?
#
loop_
_entity_poly.entity_id
_entity_poly.type
_entity_poly.pdbx_seq_one_letter_code
_entity_poly.pdbx_strand_id
1 'polypeptide(L)'
;MARLHVRSGLDPDEPDTPAAALVVDPDGTPGERALERLGGHCYEGDEVLYLVQTDGWAEHSYDGGLLTVAVAVHPAVLERAEIDPAGFPLRSAADPAAVLVLRAETAVAPDVAERLAEGAAVLLGPPDAPLDDLLGPDGDWPIILAGPPQP
;
A
#
# COMPACT_ATOMS: atom_id res chain seq x y z
N MET A 1 -3.04 11.06 -7.85
CA MET A 1 -3.49 9.73 -8.35
C MET A 1 -2.32 8.82 -8.11
N ALA A 2 -2.54 7.82 -7.27
CA ALA A 2 -1.47 6.95 -6.83
C ALA A 2 -0.84 6.19 -8.00
N ARG A 3 0.48 6.03 -7.97
CA ARG A 3 1.21 5.23 -8.95
C ARG A 3 1.66 3.93 -8.31
N LEU A 4 1.42 2.83 -9.02
CA LEU A 4 1.87 1.51 -8.63
C LEU A 4 3.14 1.14 -9.42
N HIS A 5 4.21 0.85 -8.68
CA HIS A 5 5.48 0.35 -9.18
C HIS A 5 5.68 -1.08 -8.68
N VAL A 6 6.38 -1.89 -9.48
CA VAL A 6 6.85 -3.22 -9.07
C VAL A 6 8.35 -3.28 -9.28
N ARG A 7 9.10 -3.58 -8.23
CA ARG A 7 10.56 -3.63 -8.29
C ARG A 7 11.12 -4.59 -7.25
N SER A 8 12.21 -5.27 -7.60
CA SER A 8 13.07 -5.98 -6.63
C SER A 8 13.95 -5.00 -5.85
N GLY A 9 14.54 -5.46 -4.75
CA GLY A 9 15.42 -4.64 -3.91
C GLY A 9 14.71 -3.57 -3.07
N LEU A 10 13.38 -3.68 -2.92
CA LEU A 10 12.61 -2.87 -1.97
C LEU A 10 12.70 -3.43 -0.56
N ASP A 11 12.71 -4.76 -0.44
CA ASP A 11 12.98 -5.46 0.81
C ASP A 11 14.48 -5.82 0.86
N PRO A 12 15.23 -5.32 1.84
CA PRO A 12 16.65 -5.64 1.98
C PRO A 12 16.91 -7.08 2.42
N ASP A 13 15.95 -7.74 3.07
CA ASP A 13 16.06 -9.15 3.49
C ASP A 13 15.73 -10.10 2.32
N GLU A 14 14.89 -9.64 1.38
CA GLU A 14 14.53 -10.35 0.16
C GLU A 14 14.81 -9.54 -1.13
N PRO A 15 16.08 -9.22 -1.42
CA PRO A 15 16.43 -8.26 -2.48
C PRO A 15 16.05 -8.74 -3.90
N ASP A 16 15.91 -10.04 -4.12
CA ASP A 16 15.53 -10.61 -5.42
C ASP A 16 14.00 -10.79 -5.57
N THR A 17 13.23 -10.63 -4.49
CA THR A 17 11.76 -10.73 -4.50
C THR A 17 11.17 -9.40 -5.01
N PRO A 18 10.42 -9.40 -6.12
CA PRO A 18 9.71 -8.20 -6.55
C PRO A 18 8.63 -7.83 -5.54
N ALA A 19 8.53 -6.56 -5.18
CA ALA A 19 7.48 -6.05 -4.31
C ALA A 19 6.74 -4.87 -4.96
N ALA A 20 5.50 -4.67 -4.53
CA ALA A 20 4.67 -3.55 -4.96
C ALA A 20 4.99 -2.29 -4.13
N ALA A 21 5.13 -1.15 -4.80
CA ALA A 21 5.27 0.16 -4.16
C ALA A 21 4.19 1.11 -4.70
N LEU A 22 3.37 1.64 -3.80
CA LEU A 22 2.35 2.65 -4.06
C LEU A 22 2.91 4.03 -3.73
N VAL A 23 3.15 4.86 -4.73
CA VAL A 23 3.46 6.28 -4.52
C VAL A 23 2.14 7.04 -4.39
N VAL A 24 1.93 7.69 -3.25
CA VAL A 24 0.69 8.40 -2.93
C VAL A 24 0.98 9.88 -2.66
N ASP A 25 0.17 10.74 -3.28
CA ASP A 25 0.26 12.18 -3.07
C ASP A 25 -0.46 12.56 -1.77
N PRO A 26 0.24 13.06 -0.74
CA PRO A 26 -0.38 13.42 0.54
C PRO A 26 -1.42 14.55 0.42
N ASP A 27 -1.41 15.31 -0.68
CA ASP A 27 -2.42 16.33 -0.98
C ASP A 27 -3.49 15.85 -1.99
N GLY A 28 -3.41 14.58 -2.40
CA GLY A 28 -4.17 13.99 -3.50
C GLY A 28 -5.63 13.65 -3.19
N THR A 29 -6.08 12.51 -3.71
CA THR A 29 -7.45 12.00 -3.53
C THR A 29 -7.74 11.66 -2.06
N PRO A 30 -9.02 11.52 -1.66
CA PRO A 30 -9.36 11.08 -0.30
C PRO A 30 -8.66 9.80 0.15
N GLY A 31 -8.43 8.84 -0.77
CA GLY A 31 -7.70 7.61 -0.48
C GLY A 31 -6.20 7.83 -0.25
N GLU A 32 -5.56 8.68 -1.04
CA GLU A 32 -4.15 9.04 -0.85
C GLU A 32 -3.95 9.78 0.49
N ARG A 33 -4.82 10.75 0.78
CA ARG A 33 -4.84 11.46 2.07
C ARG A 33 -5.13 10.55 3.26
N ALA A 34 -5.95 9.51 3.06
CA ALA A 34 -6.22 8.55 4.12
C ALA A 34 -4.96 7.78 4.50
N LEU A 35 -4.13 7.38 3.52
CA LEU A 35 -2.89 6.66 3.78
C LEU A 35 -1.83 7.53 4.47
N GLU A 36 -1.71 8.80 4.10
CA GLU A 36 -0.86 9.75 4.81
C GLU A 36 -1.23 9.83 6.30
N ARG A 37 -2.52 10.05 6.60
CA ARG A 37 -3.00 10.13 7.99
C ARG A 37 -2.84 8.83 8.75
N LEU A 38 -3.04 7.68 8.10
CA LEU A 38 -2.84 6.37 8.70
C LEU A 38 -1.38 6.14 9.12
N GLY A 39 -0.42 6.78 8.44
CA GLY A 39 1.00 6.76 8.84
C GLY A 39 1.20 7.17 10.30
N GLY A 40 0.46 8.18 10.79
CA GLY A 40 0.50 8.63 12.19
C GLY A 40 -0.06 7.64 13.22
N HIS A 41 -0.63 6.52 12.77
CA HIS A 41 -1.14 5.43 13.60
C HIS A 41 -0.40 4.11 13.40
N CYS A 42 0.62 4.10 12.54
CA CYS A 42 1.45 2.93 12.29
C CYS A 42 2.45 2.67 13.43
N TYR A 43 2.98 1.46 13.47
CA TYR A 43 4.06 1.08 14.37
C TYR A 43 5.41 1.38 13.73
N GLU A 44 6.25 2.18 14.39
CA GLU A 44 7.62 2.47 13.94
C GLU A 44 8.57 1.31 14.24
N GLY A 45 9.31 0.85 13.23
CA GLY A 45 10.37 -0.16 13.39
C GLY A 45 11.21 -0.28 12.13
N ASP A 46 12.49 -0.63 12.26
CA ASP A 46 13.40 -0.89 11.12
C ASP A 46 13.42 0.24 10.06
N GLU A 47 13.35 1.50 10.49
CA GLU A 47 13.29 2.69 9.62
C GLU A 47 12.08 2.74 8.67
N VAL A 48 11.01 2.02 9.02
CA VAL A 48 9.73 2.01 8.31
C VAL A 48 8.54 2.15 9.26
N LEU A 49 7.35 2.37 8.70
CA LEU A 49 6.08 2.42 9.42
C LEU A 49 5.26 1.16 9.10
N TYR A 50 4.93 0.33 10.07
CA TYR A 50 4.11 -0.86 9.84
C TYR A 50 2.63 -0.56 10.13
N LEU A 51 1.77 -0.71 9.12
CA LEU A 51 0.34 -0.88 9.39
C LEU A 51 0.11 -2.36 9.74
N VAL A 52 -0.28 -2.61 10.98
CA VAL A 52 -0.47 -3.98 11.48
C VAL A 52 -1.56 -4.68 10.65
N GLN A 53 -1.35 -5.93 10.27
CA GLN A 53 -2.27 -6.70 9.41
C GLN A 53 -3.72 -6.76 9.93
N THR A 54 -3.92 -6.67 11.25
CA THR A 54 -5.25 -6.61 11.88
C THR A 54 -5.99 -5.31 11.67
N ASP A 55 -5.28 -4.28 11.20
CA ASP A 55 -5.78 -2.92 11.04
C ASP A 55 -5.94 -2.59 9.54
N GLY A 56 -5.03 -3.07 8.70
CA GLY A 56 -5.13 -3.02 7.25
C GLY A 56 -4.06 -3.84 6.54
N TRP A 57 -4.25 -4.06 5.23
CA TRP A 57 -3.39 -4.89 4.39
C TRP A 57 -3.45 -4.47 2.92
N ALA A 58 -2.51 -4.98 2.13
CA ALA A 58 -2.53 -4.92 0.68
C ALA A 58 -3.26 -6.15 0.10
N GLU A 59 -4.16 -5.93 -0.84
CA GLU A 59 -4.79 -6.98 -1.65
C GLU A 59 -4.27 -6.92 -3.07
N HIS A 60 -3.73 -8.03 -3.54
CA HIS A 60 -3.24 -8.18 -4.90
C HIS A 60 -4.25 -8.97 -5.74
N SER A 61 -4.51 -8.48 -6.95
CA SER A 61 -5.16 -9.28 -7.98
C SER A 61 -4.45 -9.08 -9.30
N TYR A 62 -4.34 -10.16 -10.07
CA TYR A 62 -3.69 -10.16 -11.38
C TYR A 62 -4.66 -10.70 -12.42
N ASP A 63 -4.94 -9.90 -13.44
CA ASP A 63 -5.78 -10.29 -14.56
C ASP A 63 -5.16 -9.78 -15.87
N GLY A 64 -4.91 -10.69 -16.81
CA GLY A 64 -4.52 -10.34 -18.18
C GLY A 64 -3.27 -9.45 -18.33
N GLY A 65 -2.27 -9.55 -17.46
CA GLY A 65 -1.09 -8.67 -17.52
C GLY A 65 -1.17 -7.43 -16.62
N LEU A 66 -2.29 -7.22 -15.94
CA LEU A 66 -2.54 -6.08 -15.09
C LEU A 66 -2.54 -6.49 -13.62
N LEU A 67 -1.56 -5.99 -12.86
CA LEU A 67 -1.55 -6.07 -11.41
C LEU A 67 -2.41 -4.93 -10.87
N THR A 68 -3.35 -5.28 -9.99
CA THR A 68 -4.07 -4.34 -9.13
C THR A 68 -3.61 -4.54 -7.70
N VAL A 69 -3.24 -3.45 -7.04
CA VAL A 69 -3.04 -3.41 -5.60
C VAL A 69 -4.11 -2.51 -4.99
N ALA A 70 -4.87 -3.05 -4.06
CA ALA A 70 -5.82 -2.31 -3.23
C ALA A 70 -5.36 -2.29 -1.78
N VAL A 71 -5.61 -1.20 -1.07
CA VAL A 71 -5.35 -1.11 0.38
C VAL A 71 -6.67 -1.25 1.11
N ALA A 72 -6.79 -2.30 1.91
CA ALA A 72 -7.93 -2.58 2.76
C ALA A 72 -7.64 -2.11 4.19
N VAL A 73 -8.61 -1.46 4.82
CA VAL A 73 -8.49 -0.95 6.20
C VAL A 73 -9.80 -1.15 6.94
N HIS A 74 -9.75 -1.54 8.22
CA HIS A 74 -10.94 -1.63 9.04
C HIS A 74 -11.52 -0.23 9.38
N PRO A 75 -12.86 -0.06 9.36
CA PRO A 75 -13.51 1.22 9.67
C PRO A 75 -13.06 1.86 10.99
N ALA A 76 -12.91 1.06 12.05
CA ALA A 76 -12.50 1.58 13.36
C ALA A 76 -11.10 2.22 13.35
N VAL A 77 -10.22 1.77 12.46
CA VAL A 77 -8.88 2.34 12.29
C VAL A 77 -8.96 3.68 11.57
N LEU A 78 -9.81 3.77 10.54
CA LEU A 78 -10.08 5.04 9.83
C LEU A 78 -10.70 6.08 10.77
N GLU A 79 -11.66 5.69 11.59
CA GLU A 79 -12.28 6.58 12.57
C GLU A 79 -11.26 7.12 13.59
N ARG A 80 -10.32 6.28 14.03
CA ARG A 80 -9.21 6.69 14.92
C ARG A 80 -8.27 7.71 14.27
N ALA A 81 -8.15 7.66 12.94
CA ALA A 81 -7.41 8.61 12.12
C ALA A 81 -8.29 9.80 11.65
N GLU A 82 -9.48 9.98 12.24
CA GLU A 82 -10.43 11.05 11.91
C GLU A 82 -10.85 11.05 10.42
N ILE A 83 -10.98 9.86 9.85
CA ILE A 83 -11.43 9.62 8.48
C ILE A 83 -12.81 8.95 8.53
N ASP A 84 -13.78 9.48 7.77
CA ASP A 84 -15.11 8.89 7.64
C ASP A 84 -15.08 7.64 6.74
N PRO A 85 -15.34 6.41 7.27
CA PRO A 85 -15.35 5.20 6.46
C PRO A 85 -16.43 5.19 5.38
N ALA A 86 -17.50 5.98 5.53
CA ALA A 86 -18.57 6.08 4.53
C ALA A 86 -18.07 6.68 3.21
N GLY A 87 -16.92 7.36 3.20
CA GLY A 87 -16.24 7.83 1.99
C GLY A 87 -15.69 6.72 1.10
N PHE A 88 -15.61 5.48 1.60
CA PHE A 88 -15.01 4.33 0.92
C PHE A 88 -16.06 3.22 0.75
N PRO A 89 -16.81 3.20 -0.36
CA PRO A 89 -17.93 2.27 -0.54
C PRO A 89 -17.51 0.85 -0.90
N LEU A 90 -16.29 0.68 -1.42
CA LEU A 90 -15.78 -0.63 -1.81
C LEU A 90 -15.36 -1.45 -0.58
N ARG A 91 -15.43 -2.77 -0.70
CA ARG A 91 -15.10 -3.71 0.37
C ARG A 91 -14.00 -4.66 -0.06
N SER A 92 -13.20 -5.06 0.91
CA SER A 92 -12.17 -6.06 0.73
C SER A 92 -12.78 -7.40 0.30
N ALA A 93 -12.03 -8.13 -0.54
CA ALA A 93 -12.39 -9.49 -0.92
C ALA A 93 -12.03 -10.51 0.18
N ALA A 94 -10.97 -10.24 0.95
CA ALA A 94 -10.54 -11.11 2.05
C ALA A 94 -11.44 -10.98 3.29
N ASP A 95 -11.85 -9.77 3.65
CA ASP A 95 -12.79 -9.49 4.74
C ASP A 95 -13.79 -8.38 4.35
N PRO A 96 -15.07 -8.72 4.11
CA PRO A 96 -16.11 -7.74 3.78
C PRO A 96 -16.37 -6.67 4.85
N ALA A 97 -15.85 -6.82 6.08
CA ALA A 97 -15.91 -5.78 7.11
C ALA A 97 -14.88 -4.64 6.87
N ALA A 98 -13.81 -4.90 6.13
CA ALA A 98 -12.82 -3.90 5.76
C ALA A 98 -13.23 -3.15 4.47
N VAL A 99 -12.81 -1.89 4.39
CA VAL A 99 -13.10 -1.01 3.25
C VAL A 99 -11.85 -0.80 2.42
N LEU A 100 -12.01 -0.65 1.10
CA LEU A 100 -10.88 -0.34 0.22
C LEU A 100 -10.68 1.17 0.16
N VAL A 101 -9.54 1.65 0.67
CA VAL A 101 -9.24 3.08 0.74
C VAL A 101 -8.53 3.60 -0.50
N LEU A 102 -7.74 2.74 -1.16
CA LEU A 102 -7.01 3.06 -2.38
C LEU A 102 -6.97 1.82 -3.28
N ARG A 103 -6.96 2.05 -4.59
CA ARG A 103 -6.66 1.04 -5.61
C ARG A 103 -5.79 1.68 -6.68
N ALA A 104 -4.72 0.99 -7.06
CA ALA A 104 -3.86 1.38 -8.16
C ALA A 104 -3.49 0.16 -9.01
N GLU A 105 -3.14 0.40 -10.26
CA GLU A 105 -2.93 -0.65 -11.25
C GLU A 105 -1.68 -0.37 -12.06
N THR A 106 -0.98 -1.43 -12.47
CA THR A 106 0.19 -1.34 -13.33
C THR A 106 0.36 -2.61 -14.15
N ALA A 107 0.99 -2.48 -15.32
CA ALA A 107 1.26 -3.63 -16.17
C ALA A 107 2.45 -4.43 -15.62
N VAL A 108 2.30 -5.74 -15.51
CA VAL A 108 3.32 -6.64 -14.96
C VAL A 108 3.38 -7.94 -15.76
N ALA A 109 4.58 -8.42 -16.02
CA ALA A 109 4.79 -9.71 -16.68
C ALA A 109 4.34 -10.87 -15.78
N PRO A 110 3.76 -11.96 -16.31
CA PRO A 110 3.22 -13.05 -15.49
C PRO A 110 4.22 -13.67 -14.52
N ASP A 111 5.47 -13.84 -14.95
CA ASP A 111 6.56 -14.39 -14.14
C ASP A 111 6.96 -13.50 -12.96
N VAL A 112 6.81 -12.18 -13.11
CA VAL A 112 6.99 -11.23 -12.01
C VAL A 112 5.81 -11.28 -11.05
N ALA A 113 4.58 -11.37 -11.58
CA ALA A 113 3.37 -11.45 -10.76
C ALA A 113 3.33 -12.73 -9.89
N GLU A 114 3.79 -13.87 -10.41
CA GLU A 114 3.88 -15.13 -9.66
C GLU A 114 4.89 -15.10 -8.51
N ARG A 115 5.87 -14.21 -8.58
CA ARG A 115 6.94 -14.04 -7.58
C ARG A 115 6.72 -12.85 -6.65
N LEU A 116 5.65 -12.08 -6.85
CA LEU A 116 5.41 -10.85 -6.14
C LEU A 116 5.24 -11.13 -4.64
N ALA A 117 5.92 -10.35 -3.80
CA ALA A 117 5.65 -10.34 -2.36
C ALA A 117 4.15 -10.11 -2.09
N GLU A 118 3.62 -10.72 -1.03
CA GLU A 118 2.19 -10.62 -0.70
C GLU A 118 1.80 -9.20 -0.23
N GLY A 119 2.73 -8.48 0.38
CA GLY A 119 2.54 -7.12 0.90
C GLY A 119 2.88 -6.01 -0.10
N ALA A 120 2.76 -4.77 0.36
CA ALA A 120 3.13 -3.59 -0.43
C ALA A 120 3.75 -2.51 0.45
N ALA A 121 4.63 -1.69 -0.13
CA ALA A 121 5.10 -0.46 0.47
C ALA A 121 4.25 0.73 -0.04
N VAL A 122 3.96 1.69 0.83
CA VAL A 122 3.35 2.98 0.46
C VAL A 122 4.38 4.07 0.72
N LEU A 123 4.66 4.86 -0.31
CA LEU A 123 5.62 5.95 -0.30
C LEU A 123 4.86 7.27 -0.45
N LEU A 124 5.11 8.20 0.46
CA LEU A 124 4.50 9.53 0.40
C LEU A 124 5.31 10.42 -0.52
N GLY A 125 4.66 11.06 -1.50
CA GLY A 125 5.31 12.03 -2.36
C GLY A 125 4.57 12.30 -3.67
N PRO A 126 5.09 13.24 -4.49
CA PRO A 126 4.50 13.52 -5.79
C PRO A 126 4.45 12.26 -6.66
N PRO A 127 3.37 12.03 -7.42
CA PRO A 127 3.20 10.80 -8.20
C PRO A 127 4.25 10.62 -9.31
N ASP A 128 4.92 11.69 -9.70
CA ASP A 128 5.96 11.68 -10.74
C ASP A 128 7.39 11.68 -10.15
N ALA A 129 7.52 11.65 -8.82
CA ALA A 129 8.81 11.59 -8.16
C ALA A 129 9.51 10.24 -8.48
N PRO A 130 10.83 10.24 -8.75
CA PRO A 130 11.59 9.02 -8.91
C PRO A 130 11.53 8.16 -7.64
N LEU A 131 11.31 6.86 -7.81
CA LEU A 131 11.19 5.92 -6.69
C LEU A 131 12.45 5.91 -5.80
N ASP A 132 13.63 6.09 -6.40
CA ASP A 132 14.90 6.16 -5.67
C ASP A 132 15.04 7.43 -4.84
N ASP A 133 14.43 8.54 -5.25
CA ASP A 133 14.42 9.77 -4.46
C ASP A 133 13.51 9.61 -3.23
N LEU A 134 12.36 8.92 -3.39
CA LEU A 134 11.42 8.64 -2.31
C LEU A 134 11.96 7.63 -1.29
N LEU A 135 12.82 6.70 -1.73
CA LEU A 135 13.49 5.72 -0.87
C LEU A 135 14.84 6.23 -0.35
N GLY A 136 15.24 7.42 -0.76
CA GLY A 136 16.50 8.04 -0.35
C GLY A 136 16.47 8.54 1.10
N PRO A 137 17.62 9.01 1.62
CA PRO A 137 17.74 9.50 2.99
C PRO A 137 16.90 10.75 3.30
N ASP A 138 16.48 11.47 2.26
CA ASP A 138 15.61 12.66 2.36
C ASP A 138 14.12 12.32 2.19
N GLY A 139 13.79 11.04 1.90
CA GLY A 139 12.43 10.55 1.77
C GLY A 139 11.79 10.24 3.12
N ASP A 140 10.46 10.31 3.16
CA ASP A 140 9.70 9.87 4.34
C ASP A 140 9.77 8.33 4.47
N TRP A 141 9.61 7.85 5.70
CA TRP A 141 9.58 6.41 5.96
C TRP A 141 8.38 5.76 5.26
N PRO A 142 8.60 4.66 4.51
CA PRO A 142 7.51 3.96 3.85
C PRO A 142 6.55 3.34 4.86
N ILE A 143 5.26 3.29 4.51
CA ILE A 143 4.29 2.48 5.23
C ILE A 143 4.28 1.08 4.62
N ILE A 144 4.65 0.07 5.40
CA ILE A 144 4.66 -1.33 5.02
C ILE A 144 3.32 -1.97 5.37
N LEU A 145 2.72 -2.58 4.37
CA LEU A 145 1.47 -3.35 4.44
C LEU A 145 1.79 -4.83 4.27
N ALA A 146 1.27 -5.67 5.15
CA ALA A 146 1.25 -7.10 4.93
C ALA A 146 0.22 -7.47 3.84
N GLY A 147 0.26 -8.73 3.37
CA GLY A 147 -0.84 -9.32 2.59
C GLY A 147 -2.11 -9.52 3.44
N PRO A 148 -3.21 -10.02 2.87
CA PRO A 148 -4.45 -10.25 3.60
C PRO A 148 -4.27 -11.25 4.76
N PRO A 149 -5.02 -11.10 5.86
CA PRO A 149 -5.00 -12.09 6.94
C PRO A 149 -5.43 -13.47 6.42
N GLN A 150 -4.74 -14.52 6.86
CA GLN A 150 -5.14 -15.89 6.53
C GLN A 150 -6.37 -16.30 7.37
N PRO A 151 -7.34 -17.02 6.77
CA PRO A 151 -8.52 -17.51 7.48
C PRO A 151 -8.24 -18.62 8.50
#